data_AF-A0A4Q2AZD1-F1
#
_entry.id   AF-A0A4Q2AZD1-F1
#
_cell.length_a   1.000
_cell.length_b   1.000
_cell.length_c   1.000
_cell.angle_alpha   90.00
_cell.angle_beta   90.00
_cell.angle_gamma   90.00
#
_symmetry.space_group_name_H-M   'P 1'
#
loop_
_entity.id
_entity.type
_entity.pdbx_description
1 polymer ?
#
loop_
_entity_poly.entity_id
_entity_poly.type
_entity_poly.pdbx_seq_one_letter_code
_entity_poly.pdbx_strand_id
1 'polypeptide(L)'
;MRNKLEEKDILRDKYGYSLRECDELRQGNTKYEVEIIRPGFAVLLNKEDQSEMMVTPKEAKNFELVRKFKIRQKKGWKRKW
;
A
#
# COMPACT_ATOMS: atom_id res chain seq x y z
N MET A 1 -25.57 1.90 -6.74
CA MET A 1 -25.13 2.72 -5.59
C MET A 1 -23.62 2.87 -5.65
N ARG A 2 -23.08 4.10 -5.66
CA ARG A 2 -21.63 4.33 -5.51
C ARG A 2 -21.33 4.18 -4.02
N ASN A 3 -20.66 3.09 -3.61
CA ASN A 3 -20.10 3.00 -2.26
C ASN A 3 -19.10 4.17 -2.10
N LYS A 4 -19.52 5.22 -1.40
CA LYS A 4 -18.58 6.22 -0.90
C LYS A 4 -17.79 5.52 0.19
N LEU A 5 -16.55 5.15 -0.12
CA LEU A 5 -15.57 4.77 0.89
C LEU A 5 -15.53 5.87 1.94
N GLU A 6 -15.68 5.49 3.21
CA GLU A 6 -15.56 6.45 4.29
C GLU A 6 -14.10 6.89 4.39
N GLU A 7 -13.85 8.11 4.86
CA GLU A 7 -12.47 8.63 4.95
C GLU A 7 -11.57 7.76 5.84
N LYS A 8 -12.18 7.06 6.81
CA LYS A 8 -11.53 6.07 7.68
C LYS A 8 -11.02 4.83 6.94
N ASP A 9 -11.49 4.57 5.72
CA ASP A 9 -11.12 3.40 4.92
C ASP A 9 -9.97 3.72 3.94
N ILE A 10 -9.64 5.00 3.78
CA ILE A 10 -8.61 5.46 2.83
C ILE A 10 -7.25 5.42 3.51
N LEU A 11 -6.39 4.54 3.03
CA LEU A 11 -4.99 4.48 3.45
C LEU A 11 -4.23 5.67 2.88
N ARG A 12 -3.66 6.47 3.77
CA ARG A 12 -2.78 7.58 3.42
C ARG A 12 -1.44 7.40 4.14
N ASP A 13 -0.38 7.81 3.46
CA ASP A 13 0.96 7.88 4.05
C ASP A 13 1.05 9.02 5.09
N LYS A 14 2.24 9.20 5.67
CA LYS A 14 2.49 10.26 6.65
C LYS A 14 2.30 11.69 6.12
N TYR A 15 2.34 11.87 4.79
CA TYR A 15 2.18 13.16 4.11
C TYR A 15 0.74 13.38 3.62
N GLY A 16 -0.17 12.45 3.86
CA GLY A 16 -1.56 12.53 3.43
C GLY A 16 -1.80 12.08 1.99
N TYR A 17 -0.83 11.47 1.31
CA TYR A 17 -1.03 10.89 -0.01
C TYR A 17 -1.70 9.52 0.09
N SER A 18 -2.74 9.31 -0.72
CA SER A 18 -3.37 7.99 -0.83
C SER A 18 -2.40 6.94 -1.37
N LEU A 19 -2.31 5.83 -0.66
CA LEU A 19 -1.53 4.67 -1.07
C LEU A 19 -2.16 3.97 -2.27
N ARG A 20 -1.32 3.35 -3.10
CA ARG A 20 -1.68 2.50 -4.23
C ARG A 20 -0.89 1.20 -4.21
N GLU A 21 -1.45 0.16 -4.82
CA GLU A 21 -0.69 -1.08 -5.08
C GLU A 21 0.59 -0.75 -5.87
N CYS A 22 1.67 -1.46 -5.53
CA CYS A 22 3.06 -1.24 -5.92
C CYS A 22 3.70 0.08 -5.47
N ASP A 23 3.07 0.90 -4.63
CA ASP A 23 3.79 2.03 -4.04
C ASP A 23 4.93 1.53 -3.13
N GLU A 24 6.09 2.17 -3.20
CA GLU A 24 7.19 1.90 -2.28
C GLU A 24 7.13 2.84 -1.09
N LEU A 25 7.11 2.23 0.09
CA LEU A 25 7.07 2.89 1.38
C LEU A 25 8.37 2.65 2.15
N ARG A 26 8.67 3.56 3.07
CA ARG A 26 9.80 3.43 3.99
C ARG A 26 9.36 3.74 5.41
N GLN A 27 9.88 2.95 6.34
CA GLN A 27 9.77 3.21 7.76
C GLN A 27 11.16 3.01 8.37
N GLY A 28 11.80 4.10 8.81
CA GLY A 28 13.19 4.04 9.24
C GLY A 28 14.11 3.59 8.10
N ASN A 29 14.85 2.49 8.28
CA ASN A 29 15.72 1.94 7.24
C ASN A 29 15.05 0.87 6.37
N THR A 30 13.91 0.34 6.78
CA THR A 30 13.23 -0.76 6.10
C THR A 30 12.36 -0.24 4.96
N LYS A 31 12.39 -0.96 3.84
CA LYS A 31 11.60 -0.66 2.64
C LYS A 31 10.49 -1.67 2.47
N TYR A 32 9.31 -1.16 2.13
CA TYR A 32 8.11 -1.95 1.91
C TYR A 32 7.51 -1.64 0.55
N GLU A 33 6.91 -2.63 -0.09
CA GLU A 33 6.04 -2.43 -1.26
C GLU A 33 4.59 -2.72 -0.87
N VAL A 34 3.65 -1.87 -1.29
CA VAL A 34 2.22 -2.14 -1.10
C VAL A 34 1.77 -3.23 -2.08
N GLU A 35 1.51 -4.45 -1.62
CA GLU A 35 1.03 -5.53 -2.50
C GLU A 35 -0.48 -5.45 -2.75
N ILE A 36 -1.27 -5.18 -1.69
CA ILE A 36 -2.73 -5.23 -1.75
C ILE A 36 -3.30 -4.03 -1.01
N ILE A 37 -4.34 -3.41 -1.59
CA ILE A 37 -5.16 -2.40 -0.91
C ILE A 37 -6.61 -2.84 -0.84
N ARG A 38 -7.16 -2.85 0.38
CA ARG A 38 -8.58 -3.08 0.66
C ARG A 38 -9.14 -1.92 1.49
N PRO A 39 -10.47 -1.74 1.51
CA PRO A 39 -11.10 -0.81 2.44
C PRO A 39 -10.67 -1.14 3.87
N GLY A 40 -10.02 -0.18 4.54
CA GLY A 40 -9.62 -0.33 5.95
C GLY A 40 -8.29 -1.04 6.21
N PHE A 41 -7.60 -1.61 5.22
CA PHE A 41 -6.24 -2.16 5.40
C PHE A 41 -5.45 -2.34 4.09
N ALA A 42 -4.12 -2.34 4.20
CA ALA A 42 -3.19 -2.71 3.14
C ALA A 42 -2.26 -3.81 3.59
N VAL A 43 -1.75 -4.59 2.64
CA VAL A 43 -0.65 -5.53 2.88
C VAL A 43 0.62 -4.95 2.28
N LEU A 44 1.63 -4.83 3.13
CA LEU A 44 2.97 -4.34 2.80
C LEU A 44 3.94 -5.52 2.78
N LEU A 45 4.72 -5.66 1.71
CA LEU A 45 5.79 -6.64 1.59
C LEU A 45 7.12 -5.97 1.96
N ASN A 46 7.78 -6.44 3.01
CA ASN A 46 9.13 -6.05 3.33
C ASN A 46 10.10 -6.60 2.26
N LYS A 47 10.87 -5.71 1.65
CA LYS A 47 11.80 -6.07 0.57
C LYS A 47 13.06 -6.77 1.05
N GLU A 48 13.42 -6.62 2.33
CA GLU A 48 14.65 -7.19 2.88
C GLU A 48 14.49 -8.67 3.24
N ASP A 49 13.42 -9.01 3.96
CA ASP A 49 13.18 -10.37 4.47
C ASP A 49 11.99 -11.09 3.81
N GLN A 50 11.31 -10.45 2.86
CA GLN A 50 10.11 -10.96 2.18
C GLN A 50 8.93 -11.24 3.12
N SER A 51 8.92 -10.67 4.33
CA SER A 51 7.79 -10.77 5.25
C SER A 51 6.64 -9.85 4.83
N GLU A 52 5.42 -10.26 5.16
CA GLU A 52 4.22 -9.46 4.91
C GLU A 52 3.74 -8.81 6.21
N MET A 53 3.33 -7.54 6.12
CA MET A 53 2.74 -6.79 7.22
C MET A 53 1.40 -6.20 6.78
N MET A 54 0.34 -6.47 7.55
CA MET A 54 -0.94 -5.80 7.36
C MET A 54 -0.96 -4.48 8.13
N VAL A 55 -1.39 -3.40 7.49
CA VAL A 55 -1.48 -2.07 8.10
C VAL A 55 -2.87 -1.46 7.91
N THR A 56 -3.34 -0.79 8.95
CA THR A 56 -4.58 0.00 8.93
C THR A 56 -4.29 1.47 8.55
N PRO A 57 -5.31 2.27 8.21
CA PRO A 57 -5.15 3.71 7.93
C PRO A 57 -4.48 4.53 9.03
N LYS A 58 -4.59 4.10 10.29
CA LYS A 58 -3.86 4.74 11.40
C LYS A 58 -2.37 4.43 11.34
N GLU A 59 -2.00 3.20 11.05
CA GLU A 59 -0.61 2.73 10.98
C GLU A 59 0.08 3.17 9.69
N ALA A 60 -0.65 3.28 8.58
CA ALA A 60 -0.15 3.76 7.29
C ALA A 60 0.49 5.17 7.38
N LYS A 61 0.05 5.99 8.35
CA LYS A 61 0.64 7.31 8.64
C LYS A 61 2.07 7.25 9.20
N ASN A 62 2.56 6.08 9.56
CA ASN A 62 3.94 5.92 10.03
C ASN A 62 4.94 5.71 8.87
N PHE A 63 4.43 5.60 7.65
CA PHE A 63 5.24 5.29 6.47
C PHE A 63 5.44 6.54 5.60
N GLU A 64 6.67 6.70 5.12
CA GLU A 64 7.01 7.68 4.08
C GLU A 64 6.80 7.05 2.72
N LEU A 65 6.09 7.72 1.81
CA LEU A 65 6.03 7.31 0.42
C LEU A 65 7.32 7.71 -0.31
N VAL A 66 8.09 6.70 -0.70
CA VAL A 66 9.36 6.88 -1.40
C VAL A 66 9.14 7.00 -2.90
N ARG A 67 8.22 6.20 -3.46
CA ARG A 67 7.98 6.18 -4.89
C ARG A 67 6.57 5.74 -5.23
N LYS A 68 5.93 6.51 -6.12
CA LYS A 68 4.66 6.14 -6.76
C LYS A 68 4.97 5.38 -8.04
N PHE A 69 4.58 4.13 -8.12
CA PHE A 69 4.66 3.41 -9.39
C PHE A 69 3.37 3.66 -10.17
N LYS A 70 3.50 4.28 -11.35
CA LYS A 70 2.45 4.15 -12.37
C LYS A 70 2.56 2.76 -12.96
N ILE A 71 1.86 1.79 -12.37
CA ILE A 71 1.67 0.51 -13.04
C ILE A 71 0.86 0.80 -14.30
N ARG A 72 1.53 0.85 -15.46
CA ARG A 72 0.87 0.42 -16.70
C ARG A 72 0.48 -1.01 -16.41
N GLN A 73 -0.80 -1.29 -16.13
CA GLN A 73 -1.30 -2.66 -15.99
C GLN A 73 -0.72 -3.48 -17.14
N LYS A 74 0.29 -4.31 -16.85
CA LYS A 74 0.75 -5.30 -17.81
C LYS A 74 -0.43 -6.25 -17.94
N LYS A 75 -1.22 -6.11 -19.02
CA LYS A 75 -2.15 -7.15 -19.49
C LYS A 75 -1.37 -8.46 -19.47
N GLY A 76 -1.56 -9.31 -18.45
CA GLY A 76 -0.94 -10.64 -18.45
C GLY A 76 -0.54 -11.25 -17.10
N TRP A 77 -0.37 -10.50 -16.01
CA TRP A 77 0.04 -11.14 -14.75
C TRP A 77 -1.16 -11.74 -13.99
N LYS A 78 -1.70 -12.85 -14.50
CA LYS A 78 -2.49 -13.77 -13.69
C LYS A 78 -1.50 -14.54 -12.79
N ARG A 79 -1.37 -14.14 -11.52
CA ARG A 79 -0.85 -15.05 -10.47
C ARG A 79 -1.86 -16.21 -10.40
N LYS A 80 -1.47 -17.39 -10.89
CA LYS A 80 -2.20 -18.63 -10.63
C LYS A 80 -2.02 -18.96 -9.15
N TRP A 81 -3.14 -19.09 -8.45
CA TRP A 81 -3.24 -19.72 -7.14
C TRP A 81 -2.83 -21.19 -7.24
#